data_AF-A0A353HX34-F1
#
_entry.id   AF-A0A353HX34-F1
#
_cell.length_a   1.000
_cell.length_b   1.000
_cell.length_c   1.000
_cell.angle_alpha   90.00
_cell.angle_beta   90.00
_cell.angle_gamma   90.00
#
_symmetry.space_group_name_H-M   'P 1'
#
loop_
_entity.id
_entity.type
_entity.pdbx_description
1 polymer ?
#
loop_
_entity_poly.entity_id
_entity_poly.type
_entity_poly.pdbx_seq_one_letter_code
_entity_poly.pdbx_strand_id
1 'polypeptide(L)' 'SVLKYYGAELNKRRYELLMAAGGSTALEWEGERSHGGEVAREWLRAKANSIEGGTSEVQLNVISKRILGLPGA' A
#
# COMPACT_ATOMS: atom_id res chain seq x y z
N SER A 1 -3.67 6.96 12.23
CA SER A 1 -3.19 6.15 13.34
C SER A 1 -2.04 5.26 12.87
N VAL A 2 -1.30 4.67 13.81
CA VAL A 2 -0.24 3.67 13.54
C VAL A 2 -0.77 2.54 12.65
N LEU A 3 -1.95 2.01 12.97
CA LEU A 3 -2.55 0.90 12.23
C LEU A 3 -2.83 1.25 10.76
N LYS A 4 -3.34 2.47 10.48
CA LYS A 4 -3.61 2.90 9.10
C LYS A 4 -2.33 2.99 8.28
N TYR A 5 -1.30 3.63 8.84
CA TYR A 5 0.00 3.76 8.19
C TYR A 5 0.61 2.38 7.93
N TYR A 6 0.71 1.55 8.97
CA TYR A 6 1.29 0.22 8.85
C TYR A 6 0.51 -0.67 7.88
N GLY A 7 -0.82 -0.65 7.92
CA GLY A 7 -1.66 -1.41 6.99
C GLY A 7 -1.46 -1.00 5.53
N ALA A 8 -1.29 0.30 5.26
CA ALA A 8 -0.98 0.79 3.92
C ALA A 8 0.39 0.30 3.43
N GLU A 9 1.43 0.41 4.26
CA GLU A 9 2.77 -0.05 3.92
C GLU A 9 2.84 -1.57 3.72
N LEU A 10 2.18 -2.33 4.61
CA LEU A 10 2.12 -3.78 4.52
C LEU A 10 1.42 -4.22 3.23
N ASN A 11 0.29 -3.60 2.87
CA ASN A 11 -0.46 -3.98 1.68
C ASN A 11 0.34 -3.67 0.40
N LYS A 12 0.98 -2.50 0.32
CA LYS A 12 1.89 -2.19 -0.80
C LYS A 12 3.00 -3.23 -0.92
N ARG A 13 3.70 -3.54 0.18
CA ARG A 13 4.81 -4.50 0.18
C ARG A 13 4.36 -5.92 -0.17
N ARG A 14 3.17 -6.33 0.26
CA ARG A 14 2.56 -7.60 -0.14
C ARG A 14 2.40 -7.69 -1.65
N TYR A 15 1.81 -6.67 -2.28
CA TYR A 15 1.63 -6.69 -3.73
C TYR A 15 2.93 -6.56 -4.50
N GLU A 16 3.91 -5.79 -4.02
CA GLU A 16 5.28 -5.80 -4.61
C GLU A 16 5.87 -7.22 -4.64
N LEU A 17 5.72 -7.98 -3.55
CA LEU A 17 6.22 -9.35 -3.47
C LEU A 17 5.47 -10.28 -4.44
N LEU A 18 4.15 -10.15 -4.54
CA LEU A 18 3.36 -10.93 -5.49
C LEU A 18 3.75 -10.64 -6.95
N MET A 19 3.96 -9.37 -7.29
CA MET A 19 4.43 -8.96 -8.62
C MET A 19 5.80 -9.55 -8.93
N ALA A 20 6.75 -9.48 -7.98
CA ALA A 20 8.08 -10.04 -8.15
C ALA A 20 8.06 -11.57 -8.32
N ALA A 21 7.23 -12.27 -7.52
CA ALA A 21 7.12 -13.73 -7.57
C ALA A 21 6.44 -14.23 -8.85
N GLY A 22 5.44 -13.52 -9.37
CA GLY A 22 4.70 -13.92 -10.58
C GLY A 22 5.35 -13.50 -11.90
N GLY A 23 6.42 -12.72 -11.87
CA GLY A 23 7.19 -12.31 -13.05
C GLY A 23 6.32 -11.65 -14.11
N SER A 24 6.53 -12.01 -15.38
CA SER A 24 5.79 -11.41 -16.51
C SER A 24 4.29 -11.73 -16.49
N THR A 25 3.87 -12.88 -15.95
CA THR A 25 2.45 -13.23 -15.84
C THR A 25 1.72 -12.32 -14.84
N ALA A 26 2.38 -11.85 -13.79
CA ALA A 26 1.77 -10.91 -12.85
C ALA A 26 1.51 -9.51 -13.45
N LEU A 27 2.13 -9.17 -14.59
CA LEU A 27 1.91 -7.91 -15.31
C LEU A 27 0.73 -7.98 -16.30
N GLU A 28 0.15 -9.17 -16.49
CA GLU A 28 -0.96 -9.36 -17.42
C GLU A 28 -2.21 -8.59 -16.92
N TRP A 29 -2.82 -7.80 -17.80
CA TRP A 29 -3.93 -6.90 -17.44
C TRP A 29 -5.30 -7.58 -17.48
N GLU A 30 -5.45 -8.56 -18.37
CA GLU A 30 -6.64 -9.38 -18.59
C GLU A 30 -6.21 -10.76 -19.10
N GLY A 31 -6.96 -11.81 -18.79
CA GLY A 31 -6.66 -13.17 -19.21
C GLY A 31 -7.02 -14.20 -18.14
N GLU A 32 -7.47 -15.38 -18.55
CA GLU A 32 -7.91 -16.43 -17.60
C GLU A 32 -6.77 -16.88 -16.67
N ARG A 33 -5.54 -17.00 -17.22
CA ARG A 33 -4.34 -17.40 -16.48
C ARG A 33 -3.93 -16.42 -15.38
N SER A 34 -4.27 -15.14 -15.52
CA SER A 34 -3.99 -14.09 -14.54
C SER A 34 -5.21 -13.78 -13.68
N HIS A 35 -6.26 -14.61 -13.75
CA HIS A 35 -7.55 -14.38 -13.11
C HIS A 35 -8.12 -12.98 -13.45
N GLY A 36 -8.00 -12.58 -14.72
CA GLY A 36 -8.45 -11.25 -15.18
C GLY A 36 -7.51 -10.11 -14.79
N GLY A 37 -6.23 -10.39 -14.55
CA GLY A 37 -5.24 -9.41 -14.13
C GLY A 37 -5.41 -8.91 -12.69
N GLU A 38 -5.99 -9.74 -11.81
CA GLU A 38 -6.31 -9.36 -10.42
C GLU A 38 -5.08 -8.80 -9.68
N VAL A 39 -3.94 -9.49 -9.76
CA VAL A 39 -2.70 -9.09 -9.07
C VAL A 39 -2.20 -7.73 -9.56
N ALA A 40 -2.23 -7.48 -10.87
CA ALA A 40 -1.80 -6.21 -11.45
C ALA A 40 -2.72 -5.06 -10.99
N ARG A 41 -4.03 -5.26 -11.04
CA ARG A 41 -5.04 -4.26 -10.64
C ARG A 41 -4.92 -3.93 -9.15
N GLU A 42 -4.81 -4.95 -8.32
CA GLU A 42 -4.68 -4.79 -6.88
C GLU A 42 -3.34 -4.16 -6.48
N TRP A 43 -2.24 -4.46 -7.18
CA TRP A 43 -0.95 -3.80 -6.98
C TRP A 43 -1.02 -2.29 -7.23
N LEU A 44 -1.65 -1.88 -8.34
CA LEU A 44 -1.87 -0.47 -8.64
C LEU A 44 -2.80 0.18 -7.62
N ARG A 45 -3.89 -0.50 -7.24
CA ARG A 45 -4.83 -0.02 -6.23
C ARG A 45 -4.16 0.19 -4.88
N ALA A 46 -3.27 -0.73 -4.46
CA ALA A 46 -2.57 -0.66 -3.19
C ALA A 46 -1.74 0.63 -3.02
N LYS A 47 -1.34 1.29 -4.12
CA LYS A 47 -0.64 2.58 -4.07
C LYS A 47 -1.50 3.69 -3.46
N ALA A 48 -2.81 3.64 -3.70
CA ALA A 48 -3.76 4.60 -3.15
C ALA A 48 -3.88 4.49 -1.62
N ASN A 49 -3.58 3.34 -1.01
CA ASN A 49 -3.68 3.13 0.43
C ASN A 49 -2.81 4.10 1.24
N SER A 50 -1.68 4.57 0.68
CA SER A 50 -0.84 5.59 1.33
C SER A 50 -1.40 7.01 1.28
N ILE A 51 -2.49 7.24 0.53
CA ILE A 51 -3.09 8.57 0.28
C ILE A 51 -4.50 8.64 0.88
N GLU A 52 -5.36 7.68 0.54
CA GLU A 52 -6.77 7.63 0.97
C GLU A 52 -6.89 7.59 2.49
N GLY A 53 -7.90 8.28 3.05
CA GLY A 53 -8.12 8.32 4.51
C GLY A 53 -7.02 9.06 5.30
N GLY A 54 -6.32 9.99 4.65
CA GLY A 54 -5.23 10.79 5.20
C GLY A 54 -3.87 10.20 4.84
N THR A 55 -3.02 11.02 4.22
CA THR A 55 -1.75 10.57 3.65
C THR A 55 -0.81 10.02 4.71
N SER A 56 0.15 9.21 4.28
CA SER A 56 1.12 8.56 5.19
C SER A 56 1.94 9.59 5.97
N GLU A 57 2.28 10.72 5.36
CA GLU A 57 2.97 11.84 5.99
C GLU A 57 2.12 12.46 7.11
N VAL A 58 0.82 12.69 6.85
CA VAL A 58 -0.11 13.19 7.88
C VAL A 58 -0.25 12.19 9.02
N GLN A 59 -0.32 10.89 8.72
CA GLN A 59 -0.40 9.87 9.75
C GLN A 59 0.86 9.80 10.61
N LEU A 60 2.04 9.85 9.99
CA LEU A 60 3.32 9.90 10.69
C LEU A 60 3.41 11.15 11.57
N ASN A 61 2.91 12.29 11.09
CA ASN A 61 2.83 13.51 11.88
C ASN A 61 1.97 13.34 13.15
N VAL A 62 0.77 12.77 13.00
CA VAL A 62 -0.12 12.47 14.12
C VAL A 62 0.52 11.49 15.11
N ILE A 63 1.22 10.47 14.61
CA ILE A 63 1.94 9.48 15.43
C ILE A 63 3.06 10.16 16.23
N SER A 64 3.89 10.98 15.57
CA SER A 64 4.99 11.70 16.22
C SER A 64 4.49 12.63 17.34
N LYS A 65 3.42 13.38 17.09
CA LYS A 65 2.81 14.25 18.11
C LYS A 65 2.24 13.45 19.30
N ARG A 66 1.57 12.33 19.04
CA ARG A 66 0.84 11.57 20.08
C ARG A 66 1.72 10.59 20.88
N ILE A 67 2.71 9.98 20.23
CA ILE A 67 3.55 8.94 20.85
C ILE A 67 4.87 9.54 21.33
N LEU A 68 5.50 10.38 20.51
CA LEU A 68 6.83 10.92 20.80
C LEU A 68 6.77 12.29 21.50
N GLY A 69 5.58 12.89 21.63
CA GLY A 69 5.39 14.18 22.30
C GLY A 69 6.08 15.36 21.59
N LEU A 70 6.35 15.24 20.28
CA LEU A 70 7.06 16.30 19.55
C LEU A 70 6.21 17.58 19.47
N PRO A 71 6.76 18.75 19.85
CA PRO A 71 6.05 20.02 19.73
C PRO A 71 5.95 20.44 18.26
N GLY A 72 4.78 20.93 17.85
CA GLY A 72 4.58 21.69 16.61
C GLY A 72 4.87 20.91 15.32
N ALA A 73 3.82 20.70 14.53
CA ALA A 73 3.99 20.56 13.09
C ALA A 73 2.82 21.23 12.39
#